data_AF-A0A120DIE1-F1
#
_entry.id   AF-A0A120DIE1-F1
#
_cell.length_a   1.000
_cell.length_b   1.000
_cell.length_c   1.000
_cell.angle_alpha   90.00
_cell.angle_beta   90.00
_cell.angle_gamma   90.00
#
_symmetry.space_group_name_H-M   'P 1'
#
loop_
_entity.id
_entity.type
_entity.pdbx_description
1 polymer ?
#
loop_
_entity_poly.entity_id
_entity_poly.type
_entity_poly.pdbx_seq_one_letter_code
_entity_poly.pdbx_strand_id
1 'polypeptide(L)'
;MPKQIQFKLNSWLENAGIVGLTRILPKDKYEGDWNTLSVSTDELDNFANDYFSFFVKKYGKYIRYQQIVSMKDQLQNWQDDEFDNFDENNLEILLKWFDSTLKYSVNSKSYKKVIKFLNTDFDVANEVKECNKLIRTLKKKNELVKSRNEAVRILKELTSKFIQIIDYFETPQAKKYFPAKTLSYIVINNAWNGVSFLNPQAKNLDFYDDFQSYFVEPVKKYLAEDHSKDKYICSTCQRPMKKLEYSYGFLNGMGYDLNRKTSNAWNFSNDLYICPICQLMYSVVSAGFTYNMSSQGIFINDNSSIIQLKESNNQMLESMTSDLAKNSHASPYRAFASAFKNELAKSEKYTMANVQVITYDDSKYSFKIIPAIASEVLKYAANKNWKNGSTMLTSLYSTGIQGFRGENYYSIFSAVINQLMNNTDLTNLIYTMELLKVTKTQGCRYSTFNIMSLICMNARLINEISKLKGGSNIMEVNEDKLHKMRGCGVGIREGYASKANENKAQTLAYRMLEALRSNNIEQFMDLLLNAYLYLDKIVPSVFISSQTDQKVFKQYGYAFVAGLIGEEFDSEESK
;
A
#
# COMPACT_ATOMS: atom_id res chain seq x y z
N MET A 1 24.89 -14.15 -30.92
CA MET A 1 23.84 -13.51 -30.11
C MET A 1 23.79 -12.02 -30.44
N PRO A 2 22.61 -11.40 -30.63
CA PRO A 2 22.50 -9.94 -30.74
C PRO A 2 23.06 -9.26 -29.49
N LYS A 3 23.51 -8.00 -29.61
CA LYS A 3 24.03 -7.23 -28.47
C LYS A 3 22.95 -6.76 -27.50
N GLN A 4 21.71 -6.62 -27.99
CA GLN A 4 20.60 -6.05 -27.22
C GLN A 4 19.28 -6.76 -27.51
N ILE A 5 18.37 -6.70 -26.54
CA ILE A 5 16.98 -7.16 -26.62
C ILE A 5 16.06 -5.96 -26.49
N GLN A 6 15.06 -5.85 -27.37
CA GLN A 6 14.07 -4.77 -27.35
C GLN A 6 12.74 -5.22 -26.75
N PHE A 7 12.20 -4.41 -25.84
CA PHE A 7 10.88 -4.56 -25.22
C PHE A 7 10.06 -3.31 -25.52
N LYS A 8 8.84 -3.47 -26.05
CA LYS A 8 7.97 -2.35 -26.42
C LYS A 8 6.86 -2.18 -25.41
N LEU A 9 6.51 -0.92 -25.12
CA LEU A 9 5.31 -0.59 -24.38
C LEU A 9 4.08 -1.19 -25.07
N ASN A 10 3.20 -1.81 -24.28
CA ASN A 10 1.95 -2.39 -24.75
C ASN A 10 0.90 -2.35 -23.63
N SER A 11 0.38 -3.51 -23.20
CA SER A 11 -0.57 -3.59 -22.10
C SER A 11 0.13 -3.40 -20.75
N TRP A 12 -0.65 -3.26 -19.69
CA TRP A 12 -0.14 -3.06 -18.33
C TRP A 12 0.85 -4.16 -17.91
N LEU A 13 0.71 -5.38 -18.41
CA LEU A 13 1.52 -6.52 -17.98
C LEU A 13 2.92 -6.45 -18.59
N GLU A 14 3.04 -6.15 -19.89
CA GLU A 14 4.35 -5.89 -20.52
C GLU A 14 5.00 -4.67 -19.89
N ASN A 15 4.22 -3.61 -19.66
CA ASN A 15 4.70 -2.36 -19.07
C ASN A 15 5.22 -2.59 -17.64
N ALA A 16 4.55 -3.43 -16.85
CA ALA A 16 5.06 -3.85 -15.54
C ALA A 16 6.36 -4.66 -15.66
N GLY A 17 6.47 -5.58 -16.62
CA GLY A 17 7.72 -6.30 -16.91
C GLY A 17 8.86 -5.34 -17.28
N ILE A 18 8.59 -4.34 -18.13
CA ILE A 18 9.55 -3.29 -18.52
C ILE A 18 10.02 -2.50 -17.29
N VAL A 19 9.12 -2.05 -16.43
CA VAL A 19 9.50 -1.36 -15.18
C VAL A 19 10.35 -2.29 -14.30
N GLY A 20 9.98 -3.57 -14.21
CA GLY A 20 10.75 -4.59 -13.50
C GLY A 20 12.20 -4.69 -14.01
N LEU A 21 12.39 -4.80 -15.32
CA LEU A 21 13.72 -4.80 -15.96
C LEU A 21 14.51 -3.54 -15.58
N THR A 22 13.92 -2.34 -15.67
CA THR A 22 14.62 -1.08 -15.35
C THR A 22 15.01 -0.93 -13.88
N ARG A 23 14.37 -1.71 -12.99
CA ARG A 23 14.62 -1.72 -11.54
C ARG A 23 15.69 -2.73 -11.14
N ILE A 24 15.75 -3.85 -11.86
CA ILE A 24 16.71 -4.92 -11.64
C ILE A 24 18.07 -4.54 -12.25
N LEU A 25 18.05 -4.04 -13.48
CA LEU A 25 19.25 -3.81 -14.27
C LEU A 25 19.92 -2.48 -13.91
N PRO A 26 21.27 -2.41 -14.00
CA PRO A 26 22.00 -1.15 -13.89
C PRO A 26 21.59 -0.15 -14.99
N LYS A 27 21.64 1.16 -14.68
CA LYS A 27 21.17 2.23 -15.58
C LYS A 27 21.95 2.32 -16.89
N ASP A 28 23.22 1.95 -16.90
CA ASP A 28 24.12 1.95 -18.06
C ASP A 28 23.92 0.72 -18.98
N LYS A 29 23.05 -0.22 -18.59
CA LYS A 29 22.82 -1.48 -19.28
C LYS A 29 21.50 -1.55 -20.04
N TYR A 30 20.73 -0.47 -19.98
CA TYR A 30 19.55 -0.29 -20.79
C TYR A 30 19.41 1.15 -21.27
N GLU A 31 18.75 1.30 -22.40
CA GLU A 31 18.36 2.60 -22.95
C GLU A 31 16.86 2.57 -23.26
N GLY A 32 16.15 3.62 -22.87
CA GLY A 32 14.72 3.76 -23.12
C GLY A 32 14.45 4.96 -24.00
N ASP A 33 13.71 4.77 -25.08
CA ASP A 33 13.16 5.86 -25.90
C ASP A 33 11.68 6.12 -25.53
N TRP A 34 10.89 6.66 -26.47
CA TRP A 34 9.47 6.88 -26.27
C TRP A 34 8.70 5.59 -25.93
N ASN A 35 8.89 4.50 -26.67
CA ASN A 35 8.06 3.29 -26.53
C ASN A 35 8.85 1.98 -26.47
N THR A 36 10.17 2.02 -26.51
CA THR A 36 11.04 0.86 -26.58
C THR A 36 12.15 0.95 -25.53
N LEU A 37 12.32 -0.14 -24.78
CA LEU A 37 13.44 -0.40 -23.89
C LEU A 37 14.41 -1.35 -24.58
N SER A 38 15.65 -0.93 -24.78
CA SER A 38 16.75 -1.76 -25.28
C SER A 38 17.63 -2.18 -24.12
N VAL A 39 17.82 -3.49 -23.92
CA VAL A 39 18.59 -4.08 -22.80
C VAL A 39 19.80 -4.84 -23.33
N SER A 40 20.98 -4.64 -22.76
CA SER A 40 22.18 -5.41 -23.10
C SER A 40 22.01 -6.90 -22.80
N THR A 41 22.42 -7.77 -23.73
CA THR A 41 22.37 -9.23 -23.52
C THR A 41 23.40 -9.74 -22.52
N ASP A 42 24.45 -8.96 -22.23
CA ASP A 42 25.51 -9.34 -21.28
C ASP A 42 24.95 -9.48 -19.86
N GLU A 43 23.85 -8.78 -19.55
CA GLU A 43 23.17 -8.86 -18.25
C GLU A 43 22.47 -10.20 -18.01
N LEU A 44 22.32 -11.06 -19.04
CA LEU A 44 21.73 -12.38 -18.87
C LEU A 44 22.63 -13.34 -18.07
N ASP A 45 23.92 -13.08 -17.96
CA ASP A 45 24.85 -13.97 -17.25
C ASP A 45 24.67 -13.97 -15.74
N ASN A 46 24.30 -12.82 -15.16
CA ASN A 46 24.14 -12.64 -13.71
C ASN A 46 22.70 -12.30 -13.29
N PHE A 47 21.74 -12.39 -14.23
CA PHE A 47 20.40 -11.84 -14.07
C PHE A 47 19.68 -12.34 -12.80
N ALA A 48 19.80 -13.63 -12.45
CA ALA A 48 19.18 -14.15 -11.23
C ALA A 48 19.69 -13.45 -9.96
N ASN A 49 21.01 -13.19 -9.85
CA ASN A 49 21.55 -12.48 -8.69
C ASN A 49 21.02 -11.04 -8.63
N ASP A 50 20.96 -10.34 -9.77
CA ASP A 50 20.45 -8.97 -9.82
C ASP A 50 18.95 -8.92 -9.47
N TYR A 51 18.18 -9.89 -9.97
CA TYR A 51 16.75 -10.06 -9.68
C TYR A 51 16.50 -10.15 -8.17
N PHE A 52 17.14 -11.08 -7.47
CA PHE A 52 16.93 -11.23 -6.02
C PHE A 52 17.53 -10.06 -5.23
N SER A 53 18.68 -9.53 -5.67
CA SER A 53 19.33 -8.38 -5.03
C SER A 53 18.44 -7.15 -4.99
N PHE A 54 17.67 -6.91 -6.06
CA PHE A 54 16.66 -5.84 -6.07
C PHE A 54 15.66 -5.97 -4.91
N PHE A 55 15.06 -7.15 -4.73
CA PHE A 55 14.09 -7.37 -3.65
C PHE A 55 14.74 -7.28 -2.27
N VAL A 56 15.91 -7.90 -2.08
CA VAL A 56 16.64 -7.82 -0.81
C VAL A 56 16.95 -6.37 -0.45
N LYS A 57 17.44 -5.57 -1.40
CA LYS A 57 17.76 -4.15 -1.19
C LYS A 57 16.52 -3.31 -0.87
N LYS A 58 15.41 -3.53 -1.58
CA LYS A 58 14.21 -2.69 -1.44
C LYS A 58 13.32 -3.08 -0.27
N TYR A 59 13.14 -4.38 -0.04
CA TYR A 59 12.19 -4.92 0.94
C TYR A 59 12.84 -5.61 2.14
N GLY A 60 14.14 -5.94 2.07
CA GLY A 60 14.84 -6.71 3.11
C GLY A 60 14.81 -6.06 4.50
N LYS A 61 14.75 -4.73 4.57
CA LYS A 61 14.64 -3.99 5.84
C LYS A 61 13.31 -4.18 6.58
N TYR A 62 12.28 -4.70 5.92
CA TYR A 62 10.92 -4.83 6.48
C TYR A 62 10.56 -6.25 6.90
N ILE A 63 11.46 -7.22 6.69
CA ILE A 63 11.23 -8.62 7.07
C ILE A 63 11.89 -8.95 8.40
N ARG A 64 11.45 -10.05 9.00
CA ARG A 64 11.99 -10.55 10.29
C ARG A 64 13.50 -10.74 10.29
N TYR A 65 14.11 -11.07 9.14
CA TYR A 65 15.57 -11.19 9.04
C TYR A 65 16.29 -9.91 9.49
N GLN A 66 15.83 -8.73 9.06
CA GLN A 66 16.44 -7.46 9.51
C GLN A 66 16.28 -7.26 11.01
N GLN A 67 15.13 -7.65 11.58
CA GLN A 67 14.88 -7.56 13.03
C GLN A 67 15.79 -8.49 13.85
N ILE A 68 16.27 -9.60 13.27
CA ILE A 68 17.28 -10.45 13.92
C ILE A 68 18.60 -9.71 13.99
N VAL A 69 19.07 -9.21 12.84
CA VAL A 69 20.40 -8.58 12.73
C VAL A 69 20.46 -7.25 13.49
N SER A 70 19.41 -6.43 13.44
CA SER A 70 19.37 -5.12 14.11
C SER A 70 19.38 -5.18 15.64
N MET A 71 19.18 -6.35 16.24
CA MET A 71 19.23 -6.52 17.70
C MET A 71 20.68 -6.51 18.23
N LYS A 72 21.69 -6.65 17.35
CA LYS A 72 23.11 -6.72 17.74
C LYS A 72 23.56 -5.51 18.55
N ASP A 73 23.26 -4.30 18.08
CA ASP A 73 23.67 -3.06 18.73
C ASP A 73 23.07 -2.95 20.14
N GLN A 74 21.79 -3.31 20.29
CA GLN A 74 21.12 -3.29 21.59
C GLN A 74 21.70 -4.34 22.56
N LEU A 75 22.02 -5.53 22.06
CA LEU A 75 22.69 -6.58 22.84
C LEU A 75 24.08 -6.14 23.31
N GLN A 76 24.86 -5.50 22.43
CA GLN A 76 26.18 -4.97 22.75
C GLN A 76 26.08 -3.84 23.78
N ASN A 77 25.14 -2.90 23.62
CA ASN A 77 24.92 -1.84 24.60
C ASN A 77 24.59 -2.37 25.99
N TRP A 78 23.76 -3.42 26.10
CA TRP A 78 23.48 -4.06 27.38
C TRP A 78 24.70 -4.79 27.97
N GLN A 79 25.56 -5.35 27.12
CA GLN A 79 26.79 -6.01 27.54
C GLN A 79 27.83 -5.01 28.04
N ASP A 80 27.97 -3.87 27.35
CA ASP A 80 28.92 -2.79 27.67
C ASP A 80 28.55 -2.07 28.97
N ASP A 81 27.24 -1.89 29.23
CA ASP A 81 26.71 -1.38 30.51
C ASP A 81 26.72 -2.44 31.62
N GLU A 82 27.29 -3.62 31.38
CA GLU A 82 27.27 -4.76 32.31
C GLU A 82 25.88 -5.15 32.83
N PHE A 83 24.82 -4.79 32.09
CA PHE A 83 23.42 -4.90 32.47
C PHE A 83 23.02 -4.03 33.68
N ASP A 84 23.76 -2.99 34.05
CA ASP A 84 23.45 -2.14 35.19
C ASP A 84 22.04 -1.52 35.08
N ASN A 85 21.69 -0.99 33.91
CA ASN A 85 20.38 -0.37 33.64
C ASN A 85 19.33 -1.34 33.06
N PHE A 86 19.59 -2.65 33.04
CA PHE A 86 18.68 -3.63 32.44
C PHE A 86 17.46 -3.91 33.35
N ASP A 87 16.27 -3.48 32.96
CA ASP A 87 15.03 -3.58 33.73
C ASP A 87 14.03 -4.63 33.18
N GLU A 88 12.83 -4.67 33.74
CA GLU A 88 11.75 -5.57 33.28
C GLU A 88 11.28 -5.25 31.85
N ASN A 89 11.30 -3.97 31.44
CA ASN A 89 10.96 -3.58 30.08
C ASN A 89 11.98 -4.11 29.06
N ASN A 90 13.28 -4.00 29.37
CA ASN A 90 14.35 -4.57 28.55
C ASN A 90 14.21 -6.10 28.43
N LEU A 91 13.85 -6.78 29.52
CA LEU A 91 13.56 -8.21 29.47
C LEU A 91 12.36 -8.51 28.57
N GLU A 92 11.27 -7.75 28.66
CA GLU A 92 10.11 -7.94 27.79
C GLU A 92 10.49 -7.77 26.31
N ILE A 93 11.28 -6.75 25.97
CA ILE A 93 11.80 -6.52 24.61
C ILE A 93 12.62 -7.72 24.13
N LEU A 94 13.58 -8.19 24.94
CA LEU A 94 14.43 -9.33 24.61
C LEU A 94 13.60 -10.60 24.40
N LEU A 95 12.66 -10.90 25.31
CA LEU A 95 11.81 -12.09 25.25
C LEU A 95 10.88 -12.06 24.03
N LYS A 96 10.27 -10.90 23.76
CA LYS A 96 9.42 -10.72 22.59
C LYS A 96 10.19 -10.91 21.29
N TRP A 97 11.39 -10.33 21.20
CA TRP A 97 12.29 -10.53 20.05
C TRP A 97 12.69 -12.00 19.90
N PHE A 98 13.09 -12.66 20.98
CA PHE A 98 13.48 -14.06 20.94
C PHE A 98 12.33 -14.95 20.44
N ASP A 99 11.16 -14.89 21.08
CA ASP A 99 10.04 -15.78 20.77
C ASP A 99 9.39 -15.44 19.40
N SER A 100 9.17 -14.17 19.10
CA SER A 100 8.40 -13.72 17.91
C SER A 100 9.26 -13.56 16.65
N THR A 101 10.57 -13.35 16.81
CA THR A 101 11.48 -13.06 15.69
C THR A 101 12.49 -14.18 15.51
N LEU A 102 13.44 -14.36 16.44
CA LEU A 102 14.55 -15.29 16.23
C LEU A 102 14.09 -16.75 16.19
N LYS A 103 13.46 -17.22 17.26
CA LYS A 103 13.01 -18.61 17.40
C LYS A 103 11.95 -18.98 16.38
N TYR A 104 11.01 -18.09 16.10
CA TYR A 104 10.03 -18.28 15.03
C TYR A 104 10.73 -18.50 13.68
N SER A 105 11.69 -17.63 13.34
CA SER A 105 12.37 -17.67 12.05
C SER A 105 13.17 -18.95 11.87
N VAL A 106 14.00 -19.32 12.85
CA VAL A 106 14.82 -20.54 12.83
C VAL A 106 13.98 -21.81 12.72
N ASN A 107 12.77 -21.82 13.29
CA ASN A 107 11.86 -22.96 13.19
C ASN A 107 11.05 -23.02 11.89
N SER A 108 11.01 -21.93 11.12
CA SER A 108 10.21 -21.82 9.91
C SER A 108 10.69 -22.75 8.78
N LYS A 109 9.76 -23.22 7.95
CA LYS A 109 10.08 -24.07 6.78
C LYS A 109 10.99 -23.34 5.78
N SER A 110 10.82 -22.03 5.62
CA SER A 110 11.62 -21.22 4.69
C SER A 110 13.08 -21.19 5.11
N TYR A 111 13.37 -21.01 6.41
CA TYR A 111 14.74 -21.00 6.92
C TYR A 111 15.39 -22.37 6.77
N LYS A 112 14.70 -23.44 7.20
CA LYS A 112 15.22 -24.81 7.09
C LYS A 112 15.62 -25.22 5.67
N LYS A 113 14.94 -24.69 4.65
CA LYS A 113 15.27 -24.97 3.25
C LYS A 113 16.60 -24.39 2.79
N VAL A 114 17.06 -23.28 3.37
CA VAL A 114 18.23 -22.54 2.89
C VAL A 114 19.49 -22.77 3.73
N ILE A 115 19.37 -23.36 4.93
CA ILE A 115 20.52 -23.58 5.83
C ILE A 115 21.67 -24.33 5.14
N LYS A 116 21.35 -25.30 4.27
CA LYS A 116 22.34 -26.08 3.53
C LYS A 116 23.23 -25.29 2.55
N PHE A 117 22.86 -24.05 2.21
CA PHE A 117 23.64 -23.19 1.31
C PHE A 117 24.64 -22.27 2.03
N LEU A 118 24.68 -22.33 3.36
CA LEU A 118 25.49 -21.42 4.17
C LEU A 118 26.93 -21.89 4.35
N ASN A 119 27.20 -23.18 4.09
CA ASN A 119 28.53 -23.80 4.23
C ASN A 119 29.18 -23.51 5.59
N THR A 120 28.44 -23.78 6.67
CA THR A 120 28.88 -23.54 8.05
C THR A 120 28.47 -24.70 8.96
N ASP A 121 29.35 -25.05 9.89
CA ASP A 121 29.12 -26.07 10.91
C ASP A 121 28.35 -25.54 12.13
N PHE A 122 28.01 -24.25 12.15
CA PHE A 122 27.28 -23.64 13.25
C PHE A 122 25.82 -24.11 13.29
N ASP A 123 25.47 -24.92 14.29
CA ASP A 123 24.10 -25.40 14.52
C ASP A 123 23.25 -24.33 15.22
N VAL A 124 22.78 -23.37 14.42
CA VAL A 124 21.88 -22.29 14.87
C VAL A 124 20.61 -22.83 15.54
N ALA A 125 20.12 -24.01 15.12
CA ALA A 125 18.90 -24.58 15.67
C ALA A 125 19.15 -25.13 17.08
N ASN A 126 20.32 -25.72 17.33
CA ASN A 126 20.72 -26.14 18.66
C ASN A 126 21.01 -24.94 19.57
N GLU A 127 21.74 -23.93 19.10
CA GLU A 127 22.03 -22.73 19.91
C GLU A 127 20.75 -21.99 20.35
N VAL A 128 19.75 -21.88 19.47
CA VAL A 128 18.43 -21.32 19.83
C VAL A 128 17.70 -22.17 20.87
N LYS A 129 17.85 -23.50 20.83
CA LYS A 129 17.27 -24.40 21.86
C LYS A 129 17.95 -24.18 23.22
N GLU A 130 19.27 -24.04 23.26
CA GLU A 130 20.00 -23.75 24.50
C GLU A 130 19.61 -22.38 25.07
N CYS A 131 19.52 -21.35 24.22
CA CYS A 131 19.01 -20.03 24.64
C CYS A 131 17.59 -20.11 25.23
N ASN A 132 16.71 -20.94 24.64
CA ASN A 132 15.36 -21.15 25.16
C ASN A 132 15.36 -21.82 26.56
N LYS A 133 16.35 -22.65 26.89
CA LYS A 133 16.50 -23.24 28.24
C LYS A 133 16.89 -22.16 29.25
N LEU A 134 17.89 -21.33 28.93
CA LEU A 134 18.33 -20.21 29.76
C LEU A 134 17.19 -19.20 30.00
N ILE A 135 16.43 -18.85 28.96
CA ILE A 135 15.24 -17.99 29.08
C ILE A 135 14.18 -18.57 30.03
N ARG A 136 13.96 -19.89 30.03
CA ARG A 136 13.02 -20.52 30.98
C ARG A 136 13.47 -20.37 32.43
N THR A 137 14.77 -20.35 32.68
CA THR A 137 15.33 -20.07 34.01
C THR A 137 15.02 -18.63 34.42
N LEU A 138 15.26 -17.66 33.52
CA LEU A 138 14.91 -16.25 33.78
C LEU A 138 13.40 -16.01 34.03
N LYS A 139 12.51 -16.78 33.38
CA LYS A 139 11.06 -16.65 33.55
C LYS A 139 10.51 -17.28 34.85
N LYS A 140 11.23 -18.20 35.50
CA LYS A 140 10.66 -19.09 36.53
C LYS A 140 10.53 -18.47 37.93
N LYS A 141 11.12 -17.32 38.18
CA LYS A 141 10.89 -16.46 39.35
C LYS A 141 11.07 -15.04 38.86
N ASN A 142 10.62 -14.03 39.61
CA ASN A 142 10.97 -12.63 39.33
C ASN A 142 12.50 -12.41 39.55
N GLU A 143 13.36 -13.18 38.86
CA GLU A 143 14.80 -13.36 39.13
C GLU A 143 15.55 -12.05 38.97
N LEU A 144 15.09 -11.16 38.08
CA LEU A 144 15.61 -9.80 37.96
C LEU A 144 15.58 -9.02 39.29
N VAL A 145 14.55 -9.25 40.11
CA VAL A 145 14.34 -8.57 41.41
C VAL A 145 14.81 -9.45 42.58
N LYS A 146 14.61 -10.76 42.51
CA LYS A 146 14.89 -11.70 43.61
C LYS A 146 16.36 -12.15 43.67
N SER A 147 17.07 -12.18 42.55
CA SER A 147 18.45 -12.65 42.44
C SER A 147 19.19 -11.96 41.29
N ARG A 148 19.42 -10.64 41.42
CA ARG A 148 19.98 -9.79 40.36
C ARG A 148 21.29 -10.34 39.79
N ASN A 149 22.22 -10.76 40.64
CA ASN A 149 23.52 -11.27 40.20
C ASN A 149 23.40 -12.54 39.34
N GLU A 150 22.48 -13.44 39.71
CA GLU A 150 22.22 -14.66 38.93
C GLU A 150 21.55 -14.34 37.59
N ALA A 151 20.59 -13.42 37.60
CA ALA A 151 19.94 -12.95 36.38
C ALA A 151 20.96 -12.31 35.42
N VAL A 152 21.84 -11.43 35.91
CA VAL A 152 22.90 -10.80 35.11
C VAL A 152 23.87 -11.84 34.55
N ARG A 153 24.23 -12.87 35.33
CA ARG A 153 25.06 -13.98 34.83
C ARG A 153 24.42 -14.69 33.64
N ILE A 154 23.13 -15.02 33.75
CA ILE A 154 22.38 -15.67 32.67
C ILE A 154 22.24 -14.73 31.46
N LEU A 155 22.02 -13.43 31.69
CA LEU A 155 21.94 -12.42 30.62
C LEU A 155 23.27 -12.25 29.87
N LYS A 156 24.41 -12.24 30.56
CA LYS A 156 25.76 -12.22 29.96
C LYS A 156 25.97 -13.44 29.05
N GLU A 157 25.58 -14.63 29.50
CA GLU A 157 25.66 -15.86 28.69
C GLU A 157 24.71 -15.82 27.47
N LEU A 158 23.45 -15.44 27.68
CA LEU A 158 22.44 -15.32 26.62
C LEU A 158 22.86 -14.34 25.54
N THR A 159 23.33 -13.16 25.93
CA THR A 159 23.73 -12.08 25.02
C THR A 159 24.92 -12.50 24.17
N SER A 160 25.92 -13.16 24.78
CA SER A 160 27.06 -13.73 24.06
C SER A 160 26.62 -14.76 23.01
N LYS A 161 25.68 -15.65 23.36
CA LYS A 161 25.11 -16.62 22.41
C LYS A 161 24.28 -15.95 21.32
N PHE A 162 23.49 -14.93 21.64
CA PHE A 162 22.73 -14.19 20.65
C PHE A 162 23.61 -13.45 19.65
N ILE A 163 24.73 -12.88 20.10
CA ILE A 163 25.70 -12.24 19.20
C ILE A 163 26.28 -13.27 18.23
N GLN A 164 26.69 -14.45 18.69
CA GLN A 164 27.17 -15.54 17.82
C GLN A 164 26.11 -15.98 16.80
N ILE A 165 24.85 -16.09 17.23
CA ILE A 165 23.74 -16.39 16.33
C ILE A 165 23.55 -15.28 15.29
N ILE A 166 23.68 -14.01 15.68
CA ILE A 166 23.58 -12.89 14.76
C ILE A 166 24.75 -12.89 13.77
N ASP A 167 25.98 -13.15 14.22
CA ASP A 167 27.16 -13.26 13.35
C ASP A 167 26.96 -14.31 12.24
N TYR A 168 26.36 -15.46 12.60
CA TYR A 168 25.91 -16.45 11.61
C TYR A 168 24.94 -15.87 10.57
N PHE A 169 23.95 -15.08 11.02
CA PHE A 169 23.02 -14.40 10.11
C PHE A 169 23.69 -13.30 9.28
N GLU A 170 24.81 -12.74 9.72
CA GLU A 170 25.54 -11.69 9.02
C GLU A 170 26.55 -12.20 7.98
N THR A 171 26.76 -13.52 7.90
CA THR A 171 27.59 -14.14 6.87
C THR A 171 27.11 -13.77 5.45
N PRO A 172 27.99 -13.70 4.44
CA PRO A 172 27.60 -13.35 3.08
C PRO A 172 26.50 -14.25 2.52
N GLN A 173 26.57 -15.56 2.79
CA GLN A 173 25.56 -16.52 2.34
C GLN A 173 24.22 -16.32 3.07
N ALA A 174 24.23 -16.03 4.38
CA ALA A 174 23.00 -15.76 5.12
C ALA A 174 22.30 -14.50 4.61
N LYS A 175 23.06 -13.42 4.36
CA LYS A 175 22.59 -12.18 3.74
C LYS A 175 22.00 -12.41 2.34
N LYS A 176 22.56 -13.35 1.57
CA LYS A 176 22.07 -13.73 0.24
C LYS A 176 20.77 -14.55 0.30
N TYR A 177 20.74 -15.63 1.07
CA TYR A 177 19.68 -16.64 0.95
C TYR A 177 18.46 -16.40 1.84
N PHE A 178 18.61 -16.00 3.11
CA PHE A 178 17.46 -15.87 4.02
C PHE A 178 16.48 -14.76 3.60
N PRO A 179 16.94 -13.53 3.27
CA PRO A 179 16.04 -12.47 2.84
C PRO A 179 15.35 -12.82 1.53
N ALA A 180 16.10 -13.27 0.53
CA ALA A 180 15.57 -13.60 -0.78
C ALA A 180 14.52 -14.73 -0.71
N LYS A 181 14.74 -15.76 0.13
CA LYS A 181 13.75 -16.82 0.33
C LYS A 181 12.49 -16.33 1.03
N THR A 182 12.61 -15.40 1.97
CA THR A 182 11.44 -14.81 2.63
C THR A 182 10.63 -13.96 1.65
N LEU A 183 11.31 -13.10 0.89
CA LEU A 183 10.69 -12.21 -0.10
C LEU A 183 10.08 -12.95 -1.29
N SER A 184 10.60 -14.14 -1.60
CA SER A 184 10.00 -15.06 -2.58
C SER A 184 8.52 -15.34 -2.30
N TYR A 185 8.14 -15.46 -1.02
CA TYR A 185 6.78 -15.83 -0.60
C TYR A 185 5.91 -14.65 -0.17
N ILE A 186 6.50 -13.47 0.04
CA ILE A 186 5.78 -12.28 0.51
C ILE A 186 5.57 -11.28 -0.63
N VAL A 187 6.52 -11.18 -1.56
CA VAL A 187 6.53 -10.15 -2.60
C VAL A 187 6.50 -10.79 -3.99
N ILE A 188 7.44 -11.68 -4.29
CA ILE A 188 7.62 -12.20 -5.66
C ILE A 188 6.42 -13.03 -6.11
N ASN A 189 5.94 -13.93 -5.25
CA ASN A 189 4.81 -14.82 -5.56
C ASN A 189 3.50 -14.10 -5.84
N ASN A 190 3.40 -12.79 -5.59
CA ASN A 190 2.18 -12.02 -5.89
C ASN A 190 1.99 -11.82 -7.40
N ALA A 191 3.05 -11.88 -8.21
CA ALA A 191 2.94 -11.75 -9.68
C ALA A 191 2.76 -13.10 -10.39
N TRP A 192 3.49 -14.12 -9.94
CA TRP A 192 3.48 -15.44 -10.57
C TRP A 192 3.81 -16.55 -9.58
N ASN A 193 3.41 -17.78 -9.88
CA ASN A 193 3.58 -18.93 -9.00
C ASN A 193 3.59 -20.26 -9.79
N GLY A 194 3.91 -21.37 -9.11
CA GLY A 194 3.76 -22.72 -9.66
C GLY A 194 4.85 -23.17 -10.64
N VAL A 195 5.84 -22.31 -10.93
CA VAL A 195 7.00 -22.62 -11.80
C VAL A 195 8.31 -22.23 -11.11
N SER A 196 9.44 -22.66 -11.67
CA SER A 196 10.78 -22.40 -11.11
C SER A 196 10.80 -22.64 -9.60
N PHE A 197 11.46 -21.78 -8.82
CA PHE A 197 11.68 -21.97 -7.40
C PHE A 197 10.41 -21.86 -6.54
N LEU A 198 9.29 -21.44 -7.16
CA LEU A 198 7.96 -21.41 -6.56
C LEU A 198 7.17 -22.69 -6.86
N ASN A 199 7.66 -23.58 -7.73
CA ASN A 199 7.15 -24.92 -7.86
C ASN A 199 7.58 -25.78 -6.66
N PRO A 200 6.65 -26.35 -5.88
CA PRO A 200 6.99 -27.26 -4.79
C PRO A 200 7.79 -28.49 -5.22
N GLN A 201 7.72 -28.86 -6.51
CA GLN A 201 8.41 -30.00 -7.12
C GLN A 201 9.69 -29.60 -7.88
N ALA A 202 10.19 -28.37 -7.71
CA ALA A 202 11.45 -27.94 -8.31
C ALA A 202 12.59 -28.89 -7.91
N LYS A 203 13.30 -29.42 -8.92
CA LYS A 203 14.43 -30.33 -8.71
C LYS A 203 15.67 -29.59 -8.24
N ASN A 204 15.90 -28.40 -8.77
CA ASN A 204 16.99 -27.55 -8.32
C ASN A 204 16.63 -26.94 -6.97
N LEU A 205 17.49 -27.19 -5.99
CA LEU A 205 17.29 -26.74 -4.63
C LEU A 205 17.74 -25.29 -4.43
N ASP A 206 18.74 -24.85 -5.20
CA ASP A 206 19.18 -23.45 -5.19
C ASP A 206 18.22 -22.64 -6.08
N PHE A 207 17.49 -21.72 -5.45
CA PHE A 207 16.49 -20.92 -6.16
C PHE A 207 17.07 -19.80 -7.03
N TYR A 208 18.33 -19.43 -6.83
CA TYR A 208 19.04 -18.53 -7.75
C TYR A 208 19.31 -19.26 -9.06
N ASP A 209 19.91 -20.44 -8.97
CA ASP A 209 20.23 -21.27 -10.13
C ASP A 209 18.97 -21.78 -10.84
N ASP A 210 17.91 -22.11 -10.09
CA ASP A 210 16.63 -22.55 -10.66
C ASP A 210 15.95 -21.41 -11.43
N PHE A 211 16.03 -20.17 -10.96
CA PHE A 211 15.51 -19.02 -11.70
C PHE A 211 16.32 -18.78 -12.99
N GLN A 212 17.66 -18.79 -12.89
CA GLN A 212 18.56 -18.62 -14.02
C GLN A 212 18.29 -19.68 -15.09
N SER A 213 18.24 -20.96 -14.68
CA SER A 213 18.01 -22.09 -15.58
C SER A 213 16.62 -22.08 -16.21
N TYR A 214 15.59 -21.67 -15.46
CA TYR A 214 14.20 -21.73 -15.93
C TYR A 214 13.81 -20.54 -16.82
N PHE A 215 14.24 -19.32 -16.50
CA PHE A 215 13.80 -18.11 -17.21
C PHE A 215 14.86 -17.50 -18.13
N VAL A 216 16.16 -17.64 -17.81
CA VAL A 216 17.22 -16.87 -18.47
C VAL A 216 17.98 -17.70 -19.52
N GLU A 217 18.37 -18.92 -19.19
CA GLU A 217 19.06 -19.81 -20.14
C GLU A 217 18.23 -20.11 -21.42
N PRO A 218 16.89 -20.26 -21.36
CA PRO A 218 16.06 -20.37 -22.56
C PRO A 218 16.14 -19.12 -23.46
N VAL A 219 16.32 -17.93 -22.88
CA VAL A 219 16.50 -16.69 -23.65
C VAL A 219 17.84 -16.70 -24.38
N LYS A 220 18.94 -17.04 -23.70
CA LYS A 220 20.26 -17.13 -24.34
C LYS A 220 20.26 -18.12 -25.50
N LYS A 221 19.65 -19.28 -25.31
CA LYS A 221 19.50 -20.30 -26.35
C LYS A 221 18.71 -19.76 -27.55
N TYR A 222 17.55 -19.16 -27.29
CA TYR A 222 16.73 -18.54 -28.34
C TYR A 222 17.50 -17.47 -29.12
N LEU A 223 18.27 -16.61 -28.44
CA LEU A 223 19.04 -15.55 -29.10
C LEU A 223 20.27 -16.05 -29.88
N ALA A 224 20.66 -17.32 -29.72
CA ALA A 224 21.75 -17.94 -30.45
C ALA A 224 21.30 -18.71 -31.70
N GLU A 225 20.00 -19.03 -31.83
CA GLU A 225 19.43 -19.80 -32.93
C GLU A 225 18.91 -18.89 -34.07
N ASP A 226 18.83 -19.42 -35.30
CA ASP A 226 18.14 -18.76 -36.42
C ASP A 226 16.66 -19.18 -36.43
N HIS A 227 15.78 -18.17 -36.38
CA HIS A 227 14.33 -18.33 -36.30
C HIS A 227 13.61 -17.88 -37.59
N SER A 228 14.34 -17.59 -38.67
CA SER A 228 13.76 -17.09 -39.93
C SER A 228 12.75 -18.05 -40.58
N LYS A 229 12.86 -19.36 -40.32
CA LYS A 229 11.98 -20.42 -40.87
C LYS A 229 10.95 -20.95 -39.88
N ASP A 230 10.92 -20.42 -38.67
CA ASP A 230 10.00 -20.88 -37.63
C ASP A 230 8.56 -20.45 -37.94
N LYS A 231 7.61 -21.36 -37.71
CA LYS A 231 6.21 -21.19 -38.12
C LYS A 231 5.32 -20.57 -37.05
N TYR A 232 5.63 -20.79 -35.78
CA TYR A 232 4.82 -20.27 -34.68
C TYR A 232 5.22 -18.84 -34.35
N ILE A 233 4.30 -18.08 -33.77
CA ILE A 233 4.50 -16.67 -33.46
C ILE A 233 4.12 -16.41 -32.01
N CYS A 234 4.96 -15.67 -31.30
CA CYS A 234 4.69 -15.24 -29.93
C CYS A 234 3.50 -14.28 -29.90
N SER A 235 2.47 -14.62 -29.13
CA SER A 235 1.24 -13.80 -29.00
C SER A 235 1.51 -12.39 -28.44
N THR A 236 2.54 -12.22 -27.60
CA THR A 236 2.92 -10.92 -27.02
C THR A 236 3.69 -10.03 -27.98
N CYS A 237 4.78 -10.53 -28.56
CA CYS A 237 5.77 -9.70 -29.25
C CYS A 237 5.97 -10.04 -30.73
N GLN A 238 5.19 -11.00 -31.25
CA GLN A 238 5.19 -11.41 -32.65
C GLN A 238 6.52 -12.00 -33.15
N ARG A 239 7.45 -12.35 -32.24
CA ARG A 239 8.69 -13.05 -32.59
C ARG A 239 8.40 -14.51 -33.02
N PRO A 240 9.09 -15.04 -34.04
CA PRO A 240 8.94 -16.44 -34.45
C PRO A 240 9.38 -17.42 -33.36
N MET A 241 8.80 -18.62 -33.35
CA MET A 241 9.09 -19.66 -32.36
C MET A 241 9.09 -21.04 -32.99
N LYS A 242 10.06 -21.86 -32.61
CA LYS A 242 10.19 -23.24 -33.08
C LYS A 242 9.12 -24.18 -32.53
N LYS A 243 8.69 -23.95 -31.29
CA LYS A 243 7.74 -24.81 -30.54
C LYS A 243 6.85 -23.97 -29.63
N LEU A 244 5.65 -24.50 -29.34
CA LEU A 244 4.66 -23.93 -28.44
C LEU A 244 4.86 -24.47 -27.01
N GLU A 245 5.84 -23.91 -26.29
CA GLU A 245 6.25 -24.42 -24.96
C GLU A 245 5.78 -23.53 -23.80
N TYR A 246 5.90 -22.21 -23.96
CA TYR A 246 5.66 -21.26 -22.86
C TYR A 246 4.30 -20.60 -22.98
N SER A 247 3.61 -20.46 -21.84
CA SER A 247 2.28 -19.86 -21.77
C SER A 247 2.16 -18.89 -20.60
N TYR A 248 1.04 -18.18 -20.52
CA TYR A 248 0.71 -17.28 -19.41
C TYR A 248 0.31 -18.00 -18.12
N GLY A 249 0.19 -19.34 -18.13
CA GLY A 249 -0.38 -20.12 -17.02
C GLY A 249 0.33 -19.98 -15.67
N PHE A 250 1.58 -19.49 -15.66
CA PHE A 250 2.35 -19.26 -14.44
C PHE A 250 2.03 -17.91 -13.76
N LEU A 251 1.45 -16.95 -14.49
CA LEU A 251 1.08 -15.64 -13.96
C LEU A 251 -0.23 -15.74 -13.18
N ASN A 252 -0.25 -15.14 -11.99
CA ASN A 252 -1.42 -15.19 -11.13
C ASN A 252 -2.60 -14.50 -11.82
N GLY A 253 -3.74 -15.18 -11.95
CA GLY A 253 -4.98 -14.56 -12.48
C GLY A 253 -4.96 -14.14 -13.95
N MET A 254 -3.88 -14.40 -14.71
CA MET A 254 -3.73 -13.97 -16.12
C MET A 254 -3.72 -15.12 -17.12
N GLY A 255 -3.43 -16.35 -16.69
CA GLY A 255 -3.45 -17.55 -17.53
C GLY A 255 -4.32 -18.66 -16.96
N TYR A 256 -4.32 -19.81 -17.64
CA TYR A 256 -5.00 -21.02 -17.19
C TYR A 256 -4.11 -22.27 -17.40
N ASP A 257 -4.45 -23.34 -16.70
CA ASP A 257 -3.78 -24.63 -16.85
C ASP A 257 -4.13 -25.24 -18.21
N LEU A 258 -3.17 -25.22 -19.14
CA LEU A 258 -3.35 -25.72 -20.51
C LEU A 258 -3.64 -27.22 -20.57
N ASN A 259 -3.22 -27.99 -19.56
CA ASN A 259 -3.37 -29.45 -19.55
C ASN A 259 -4.70 -29.89 -18.94
N ARG A 260 -5.23 -29.11 -18.00
CA ARG A 260 -6.43 -29.49 -17.22
C ARG A 260 -7.66 -28.63 -17.51
N LYS A 261 -7.49 -27.42 -18.05
CA LYS A 261 -8.57 -26.43 -18.24
C LYS A 261 -8.65 -25.94 -19.69
N THR A 262 -8.62 -26.87 -20.64
CA THR A 262 -8.69 -26.57 -22.08
C THR A 262 -9.96 -25.83 -22.49
N SER A 263 -11.05 -25.95 -21.73
CA SER A 263 -12.33 -25.27 -21.97
C SER A 263 -12.24 -23.74 -21.94
N ASN A 264 -11.18 -23.17 -21.39
CA ASN A 264 -10.94 -21.73 -21.41
C ASN A 264 -10.44 -21.22 -22.76
N ALA A 265 -10.00 -22.13 -23.64
CA ALA A 265 -9.51 -21.82 -24.97
C ALA A 265 -10.63 -21.98 -26.01
N TRP A 266 -10.60 -21.17 -27.07
CA TRP A 266 -11.50 -21.36 -28.20
C TRP A 266 -11.28 -22.75 -28.82
N ASN A 267 -12.37 -23.49 -29.05
CA ASN A 267 -12.32 -24.86 -29.56
C ASN A 267 -11.36 -25.79 -28.79
N PHE A 268 -11.19 -25.57 -27.48
CA PHE A 268 -10.30 -26.34 -26.61
C PHE A 268 -8.82 -26.33 -27.07
N SER A 269 -8.43 -25.40 -27.94
CA SER A 269 -7.09 -25.27 -28.49
C SER A 269 -6.48 -23.95 -28.06
N ASN A 270 -5.35 -24.01 -27.33
CA ASN A 270 -4.64 -22.80 -26.94
C ASN A 270 -3.83 -22.26 -28.12
N ASP A 271 -3.97 -20.99 -28.41
CA ASP A 271 -3.16 -20.22 -29.35
C ASP A 271 -2.32 -19.13 -28.64
N LEU A 272 -2.51 -18.95 -27.33
CA LEU A 272 -1.81 -17.97 -26.50
C LEU A 272 -0.50 -18.53 -25.94
N TYR A 273 0.50 -18.65 -26.81
CA TYR A 273 1.87 -18.99 -26.43
C TYR A 273 2.81 -17.79 -26.52
N ILE A 274 3.87 -17.81 -25.72
CA ILE A 274 4.87 -16.74 -25.62
C ILE A 274 6.27 -17.28 -25.89
N CYS A 275 7.19 -16.40 -26.32
CA CYS A 275 8.59 -16.77 -26.49
C CYS A 275 9.36 -16.67 -25.16
N PRO A 276 10.57 -17.27 -25.05
CA PRO A 276 11.41 -17.16 -23.86
C PRO A 276 11.64 -15.73 -23.38
N ILE A 277 11.83 -14.78 -24.30
CA ILE A 277 12.07 -13.37 -23.98
C ILE A 277 10.85 -12.76 -23.25
N CYS A 278 9.64 -13.04 -23.72
CA CYS A 278 8.42 -12.58 -23.07
C CYS A 278 8.18 -13.28 -21.73
N GLN A 279 8.53 -14.58 -21.64
CA GLN A 279 8.44 -15.30 -20.38
C GLN A 279 9.37 -14.70 -19.31
N LEU A 280 10.61 -14.34 -19.67
CA LEU A 280 11.54 -13.63 -18.78
C LEU A 280 11.00 -12.24 -18.40
N MET A 281 10.47 -11.47 -19.35
CA MET A 281 9.86 -10.17 -19.06
C MET A 281 8.69 -10.30 -18.07
N TYR A 282 7.85 -11.31 -18.21
CA TYR A 282 6.74 -11.52 -17.29
C TYR A 282 7.17 -12.08 -15.92
N SER A 283 8.31 -12.78 -15.83
CA SER A 283 8.84 -13.23 -14.53
C SER A 283 9.32 -12.06 -13.65
N VAL A 284 9.59 -10.90 -14.24
CA VAL A 284 9.99 -9.69 -13.51
C VAL A 284 8.86 -8.69 -13.25
N VAL A 285 7.60 -9.05 -13.53
CA VAL A 285 6.42 -8.24 -13.19
C VAL A 285 6.34 -7.97 -11.67
N SER A 286 6.79 -8.91 -10.85
CA SER A 286 6.92 -8.75 -9.39
C SER A 286 7.81 -7.57 -9.01
N ALA A 287 8.85 -7.29 -9.81
CA ALA A 287 9.73 -6.15 -9.61
C ALA A 287 9.15 -4.87 -10.19
N GLY A 288 8.25 -4.96 -11.17
CA GLY A 288 7.53 -3.82 -11.76
C GLY A 288 6.44 -3.24 -10.88
N PHE A 289 5.70 -4.12 -10.19
CA PHE A 289 4.69 -3.72 -9.21
C PHE A 289 5.32 -3.18 -7.92
N THR A 290 4.55 -2.37 -7.20
CA THR A 290 4.86 -1.98 -5.83
C THR A 290 3.92 -2.71 -4.89
N TYR A 291 4.48 -3.48 -3.95
CA TYR A 291 3.70 -4.24 -2.97
C TYR A 291 3.91 -3.72 -1.55
N ASN A 292 2.91 -3.87 -0.69
CA ASN A 292 3.10 -3.80 0.75
C ASN A 292 3.47 -5.19 1.33
N MET A 293 3.72 -5.26 2.63
CA MET A 293 4.06 -6.52 3.32
C MET A 293 2.85 -7.43 3.59
N SER A 294 1.68 -7.08 3.06
CA SER A 294 0.40 -7.80 3.19
C SER A 294 -0.13 -8.28 1.85
N SER A 295 0.75 -8.46 0.85
CA SER A 295 0.40 -8.94 -0.50
C SER A 295 -0.56 -8.04 -1.28
N GLN A 296 -0.74 -6.78 -0.88
CA GLN A 296 -1.48 -5.79 -1.67
C GLN A 296 -0.50 -5.04 -2.58
N GLY A 297 -0.86 -4.88 -3.84
CA GLY A 297 -0.02 -4.28 -4.88
C GLY A 297 -0.70 -3.16 -5.64
N ILE A 298 0.12 -2.30 -6.25
CA ILE A 298 -0.33 -1.26 -7.16
C ILE A 298 0.70 -1.02 -8.28
N PHE A 299 0.20 -0.69 -9.46
CA PHE A 299 0.97 -0.33 -10.64
C PHE A 299 0.28 0.82 -11.38
N ILE A 300 1.04 1.84 -11.76
CA ILE A 300 0.56 2.97 -12.56
C ILE A 300 1.00 2.72 -14.01
N ASN A 301 0.06 2.44 -14.90
CA ASN A 301 0.33 2.21 -16.31
C ASN A 301 0.27 3.53 -17.10
N ASP A 302 1.19 4.44 -16.77
CA ASP A 302 1.41 5.67 -17.55
C ASP A 302 2.29 5.35 -18.75
N ASN A 303 1.66 4.98 -19.85
CA ASN A 303 2.32 4.55 -21.09
C ASN A 303 2.67 5.72 -22.02
N SER A 304 2.70 6.96 -21.52
CA SER A 304 3.13 8.12 -22.31
C SER A 304 4.57 7.99 -22.78
N SER A 305 5.48 7.49 -21.93
CA SER A 305 6.83 7.10 -22.35
C SER A 305 7.45 6.08 -21.39
N ILE A 306 8.53 5.40 -21.80
CA ILE A 306 9.32 4.53 -20.91
C ILE A 306 9.78 5.30 -19.66
N ILE A 307 10.19 6.56 -19.85
CA ILE A 307 10.67 7.42 -18.76
C ILE A 307 9.53 7.69 -17.77
N GLN A 308 8.38 8.16 -18.25
CA GLN A 308 7.24 8.49 -17.37
C GLN A 308 6.70 7.25 -16.64
N LEU A 309 6.59 6.12 -17.34
CA LEU A 309 6.17 4.84 -16.76
C LEU A 309 7.07 4.44 -15.59
N LYS A 310 8.40 4.51 -15.81
CA LYS A 310 9.41 4.18 -14.81
C LYS A 310 9.37 5.16 -13.63
N GLU A 311 9.34 6.47 -13.89
CA GLU A 311 9.38 7.49 -12.85
C GLU A 311 8.16 7.42 -11.93
N SER A 312 6.96 7.30 -12.50
CA SER A 312 5.71 7.19 -11.75
C SER A 312 5.72 5.99 -10.79
N ASN A 313 6.15 4.83 -11.30
CA ASN A 313 6.20 3.62 -10.48
C ASN A 313 7.34 3.66 -9.45
N ASN A 314 8.51 4.21 -9.78
CA ASN A 314 9.63 4.31 -8.84
C ASN A 314 9.30 5.23 -7.65
N GLN A 315 8.65 6.37 -7.89
CA GLN A 315 8.18 7.23 -6.80
C GLN A 315 7.17 6.54 -5.91
N MET A 316 6.26 5.76 -6.50
CA MET A 316 5.31 4.96 -5.74
C MET A 316 6.02 3.92 -4.86
N LEU A 317 7.06 3.24 -5.39
CA LEU A 317 7.88 2.31 -4.61
C LEU A 317 8.62 3.02 -3.47
N GLU A 318 9.20 4.20 -3.71
CA GLU A 318 9.88 5.01 -2.70
C GLU A 318 8.90 5.47 -1.60
N SER A 319 7.72 5.96 -1.98
CA SER A 319 6.69 6.33 -1.01
C SER A 319 6.22 5.14 -0.18
N MET A 320 5.95 3.98 -0.81
CA MET A 320 5.52 2.77 -0.12
C MET A 320 6.57 2.30 0.88
N THR A 321 7.82 2.25 0.46
CA THR A 321 8.93 1.83 1.33
C THR A 321 9.14 2.84 2.46
N SER A 322 9.04 4.15 2.21
CA SER A 322 9.06 5.15 3.29
C SER A 322 7.91 4.96 4.28
N ASP A 323 6.70 4.63 3.81
CA ASP A 323 5.55 4.39 4.69
C ASP A 323 5.71 3.11 5.51
N LEU A 324 6.22 2.03 4.92
CA LEU A 324 6.55 0.78 5.63
C LEU A 324 7.58 0.98 6.75
N ALA A 325 8.47 1.98 6.63
CA ALA A 325 9.42 2.31 7.68
C ALA A 325 8.76 2.99 8.89
N LYS A 326 7.61 3.65 8.69
CA LYS A 326 6.92 4.46 9.71
C LYS A 326 5.68 3.76 10.28
N ASN A 327 5.00 2.95 9.47
CA ASN A 327 3.72 2.35 9.80
C ASN A 327 3.71 0.86 9.41
N SER A 328 3.18 0.00 10.28
CA SER A 328 3.03 -1.43 10.00
C SER A 328 2.02 -1.73 8.88
N HIS A 329 1.11 -0.80 8.59
CA HIS A 329 0.05 -0.93 7.59
C HIS A 329 0.19 0.12 6.48
N ALA A 330 1.19 -0.05 5.61
CA ALA A 330 1.32 0.78 4.42
C ALA A 330 0.25 0.44 3.39
N SER A 331 -0.51 1.45 2.95
CA SER A 331 -1.58 1.29 1.96
C SER A 331 -1.06 1.57 0.54
N PRO A 332 -1.31 0.69 -0.44
CA PRO A 332 -1.09 0.95 -1.87
C PRO A 332 -1.62 2.30 -2.34
N TYR A 333 -2.82 2.67 -1.89
CA TYR A 333 -3.43 3.94 -2.26
C TYR A 333 -2.68 5.15 -1.68
N ARG A 334 -2.05 5.02 -0.51
CA ARG A 334 -1.30 6.12 0.11
C ARG A 334 -0.01 6.38 -0.66
N ALA A 335 0.67 5.32 -1.06
CA ALA A 335 1.84 5.41 -1.94
C ALA A 335 1.48 6.07 -3.28
N PHE A 336 0.33 5.71 -3.84
CA PHE A 336 -0.22 6.34 -5.05
C PHE A 336 -0.48 7.84 -4.87
N ALA A 337 -1.19 8.25 -3.80
CA ALA A 337 -1.49 9.66 -3.56
C ALA A 337 -0.23 10.52 -3.33
N SER A 338 0.77 9.98 -2.62
CA SER A 338 2.04 10.67 -2.42
C SER A 338 2.84 10.80 -3.72
N ALA A 339 2.90 9.74 -4.53
CA ALA A 339 3.53 9.80 -5.85
C ALA A 339 2.81 10.82 -6.76
N PHE A 340 1.48 10.84 -6.72
CA PHE A 340 0.68 11.83 -7.45
C PHE A 340 0.97 13.26 -7.02
N LYS A 341 1.02 13.53 -5.71
CA LYS A 341 1.36 14.85 -5.16
C LYS A 341 2.74 15.32 -5.64
N ASN A 342 3.73 14.41 -5.67
CA ASN A 342 5.08 14.75 -6.12
C ASN A 342 5.13 15.09 -7.61
N GLU A 343 4.40 14.36 -8.46
CA GLU A 343 4.30 14.68 -9.89
C GLU A 343 3.63 16.04 -10.15
N LEU A 344 2.57 16.37 -9.39
CA LEU A 344 1.96 17.70 -9.47
C LEU A 344 2.92 18.82 -9.08
N ALA A 345 3.80 18.58 -8.11
CA ALA A 345 4.82 19.55 -7.72
C ALA A 345 5.88 19.78 -8.80
N LYS A 346 6.09 18.82 -9.72
CA LYS A 346 7.02 18.96 -10.85
C LYS A 346 6.42 19.71 -12.03
N SER A 347 5.11 19.58 -12.26
CA SER A 347 4.45 20.21 -13.41
C SER A 347 2.98 20.50 -13.11
N GLU A 348 2.60 21.77 -13.15
CA GLU A 348 1.19 22.20 -13.05
C GLU A 348 0.33 21.66 -14.20
N LYS A 349 0.95 21.34 -15.34
CA LYS A 349 0.29 20.75 -16.51
C LYS A 349 0.09 19.24 -16.38
N TYR A 350 0.68 18.60 -15.39
CA TYR A 350 0.55 17.16 -15.21
C TYR A 350 -0.91 16.77 -14.96
N THR A 351 -1.41 15.79 -15.72
CA THR A 351 -2.74 15.23 -15.54
C THR A 351 -2.63 13.73 -15.44
N MET A 352 -3.18 13.14 -14.38
CA MET A 352 -3.34 11.68 -14.29
C MET A 352 -4.61 11.18 -14.96
N ALA A 353 -5.39 12.07 -15.58
CA ALA A 353 -6.60 11.69 -16.29
C ALA A 353 -6.26 10.65 -17.37
N ASN A 354 -7.08 9.61 -17.46
CA ASN A 354 -6.92 8.51 -18.42
C ASN A 354 -5.71 7.59 -18.20
N VAL A 355 -4.97 7.76 -17.09
CA VAL A 355 -3.94 6.78 -16.70
C VAL A 355 -4.63 5.56 -16.07
N GLN A 356 -4.21 4.36 -16.46
CA GLN A 356 -4.72 3.12 -15.89
C GLN A 356 -3.94 2.78 -14.62
N VAL A 357 -4.66 2.54 -13.53
CA VAL A 357 -4.14 2.06 -12.25
C VAL A 357 -4.59 0.62 -12.06
N ILE A 358 -3.62 -0.26 -11.82
CA ILE A 358 -3.84 -1.67 -11.56
C ILE A 358 -3.56 -1.89 -10.08
N THR A 359 -4.50 -2.49 -9.38
CA THR A 359 -4.28 -2.93 -7.99
C THR A 359 -4.34 -4.43 -7.92
N TYR A 360 -3.62 -5.00 -6.96
CA TYR A 360 -3.62 -6.42 -6.67
C TYR A 360 -4.00 -6.60 -5.21
N ASP A 361 -5.10 -7.30 -4.94
CA ASP A 361 -5.57 -7.58 -3.59
C ASP A 361 -6.31 -8.92 -3.58
N ASP A 362 -6.25 -9.67 -2.49
CA ASP A 362 -6.87 -11.00 -2.37
C ASP A 362 -6.63 -11.93 -3.57
N SER A 363 -5.39 -11.93 -4.08
CA SER A 363 -4.97 -12.69 -5.26
C SER A 363 -5.70 -12.35 -6.57
N LYS A 364 -6.25 -11.14 -6.68
CA LYS A 364 -6.97 -10.66 -7.86
C LYS A 364 -6.47 -9.29 -8.30
N TYR A 365 -6.37 -9.12 -9.61
CA TYR A 365 -6.14 -7.80 -10.20
C TYR A 365 -7.46 -7.04 -10.35
N SER A 366 -7.44 -5.75 -10.05
CA SER A 366 -8.51 -4.82 -10.40
C SER A 366 -7.97 -3.66 -11.21
N PHE A 367 -8.73 -3.26 -12.23
CA PHE A 367 -8.33 -2.31 -13.24
C PHE A 367 -9.21 -1.06 -13.14
N LYS A 368 -8.59 0.11 -13.01
CA LYS A 368 -9.30 1.38 -12.97
C LYS A 368 -8.60 2.36 -13.90
N ILE A 369 -9.38 3.16 -14.63
CA ILE A 369 -8.86 4.31 -15.37
C ILE A 369 -9.21 5.52 -14.54
N ILE A 370 -8.22 6.39 -14.26
CA ILE A 370 -8.44 7.58 -13.46
C ILE A 370 -9.35 8.54 -14.24
N PRO A 371 -10.57 8.83 -13.75
CA PRO A 371 -11.44 9.79 -14.42
C PRO A 371 -10.84 11.21 -14.37
N ALA A 372 -11.08 12.01 -15.40
CA ALA A 372 -10.63 13.41 -15.43
C ALA A 372 -11.12 14.19 -14.20
N ILE A 373 -12.39 13.99 -13.82
CA ILE A 373 -13.01 14.57 -12.62
C ILE A 373 -12.24 14.18 -11.35
N ALA A 374 -11.94 12.89 -11.19
CA ALA A 374 -11.20 12.40 -10.03
C ALA A 374 -9.79 13.00 -9.98
N SER A 375 -9.12 13.13 -11.13
CA SER A 375 -7.82 13.80 -11.22
C SER A 375 -7.91 15.24 -10.72
N GLU A 376 -8.92 16.01 -11.15
CA GLU A 376 -9.12 17.39 -10.70
C GLU A 376 -9.44 17.52 -9.21
N VAL A 377 -10.24 16.60 -8.65
CA VAL A 377 -10.53 16.56 -7.21
C VAL A 377 -9.27 16.22 -6.41
N LEU A 378 -8.46 15.27 -6.86
CA LEU A 378 -7.21 14.90 -6.20
C LEU A 378 -6.18 16.03 -6.29
N LYS A 379 -6.06 16.72 -7.44
CA LYS A 379 -5.21 17.92 -7.59
C LYS A 379 -5.59 18.99 -6.57
N TYR A 380 -6.89 19.29 -6.50
CA TYR A 380 -7.43 20.22 -5.53
C TYR A 380 -7.07 19.81 -4.09
N ALA A 381 -7.32 18.55 -3.72
CA ALA A 381 -7.06 18.05 -2.37
C ALA A 381 -5.56 18.00 -2.01
N ALA A 382 -4.68 17.78 -2.99
CA ALA A 382 -3.24 17.75 -2.81
C ALA A 382 -2.62 19.15 -2.65
N ASN A 383 -3.25 20.19 -3.19
CA ASN A 383 -2.74 21.56 -3.16
C ASN A 383 -3.42 22.44 -2.10
N LYS A 384 -4.61 22.08 -1.62
CA LYS A 384 -5.32 22.84 -0.58
C LYS A 384 -4.71 22.55 0.80
N ASN A 385 -4.01 23.54 1.35
CA ASN A 385 -3.41 23.48 2.67
C ASN A 385 -4.37 23.98 3.76
N TRP A 386 -4.35 23.29 4.89
CA TRP A 386 -4.91 23.72 6.15
C TRP A 386 -3.90 24.59 6.92
N LYS A 387 -4.37 25.30 7.96
CA LYS A 387 -3.52 26.18 8.79
C LYS A 387 -2.37 25.43 9.47
N ASN A 388 -2.58 24.17 9.82
CA ASN A 388 -1.57 23.29 10.38
C ASN A 388 -0.52 22.79 9.35
N GLY A 389 -0.56 23.28 8.10
CA GLY A 389 0.37 22.92 7.04
C GLY A 389 0.08 21.58 6.35
N SER A 390 -0.90 20.81 6.83
CA SER A 390 -1.33 19.59 6.15
C SER A 390 -2.20 19.92 4.93
N THR A 391 -2.10 19.11 3.89
CA THR A 391 -3.05 19.15 2.76
C THR A 391 -4.31 18.36 3.11
N MET A 392 -5.41 18.66 2.43
CA MET A 392 -6.66 17.91 2.54
C MET A 392 -6.48 16.41 2.26
N LEU A 393 -5.57 16.05 1.34
CA LEU A 393 -5.26 14.66 1.04
C LEU A 393 -4.46 13.99 2.19
N THR A 394 -3.42 14.66 2.67
CA THR A 394 -2.57 14.13 3.74
C THR A 394 -3.28 14.03 5.08
N SER A 395 -4.28 14.88 5.36
CA SER A 395 -5.06 14.80 6.59
C SER A 395 -5.85 13.49 6.69
N LEU A 396 -6.12 12.82 5.57
CA LEU A 396 -6.89 11.57 5.52
C LEU A 396 -6.02 10.32 5.68
N TYR A 397 -4.69 10.42 5.57
CA TYR A 397 -3.80 9.26 5.52
C TYR A 397 -3.88 8.33 6.74
N SER A 398 -4.16 8.87 7.92
CA SER A 398 -4.30 8.12 9.18
C SER A 398 -5.75 7.91 9.62
N THR A 399 -6.72 8.31 8.79
CA THR A 399 -8.14 8.28 9.14
C THR A 399 -8.76 6.91 8.88
N GLY A 400 -9.50 6.40 9.86
CA GLY A 400 -10.11 5.08 9.76
C GLY A 400 -11.00 4.69 10.93
N ILE A 401 -11.57 3.49 10.85
CA ILE A 401 -12.47 2.92 11.87
C ILE A 401 -12.02 1.51 12.19
N GLN A 402 -11.76 1.21 13.46
CA GLN A 402 -11.39 -0.14 13.90
C GLN A 402 -12.61 -1.07 13.92
N GLY A 403 -12.45 -2.31 13.45
CA GLY A 403 -13.49 -3.35 13.55
C GLY A 403 -14.77 -3.06 12.76
N PHE A 404 -14.70 -2.27 11.69
CA PHE A 404 -15.86 -1.81 10.94
C PHE A 404 -16.07 -2.63 9.66
N ARG A 405 -17.32 -3.00 9.36
CA ARG A 405 -17.71 -3.78 8.16
C ARG A 405 -16.94 -5.08 7.96
N GLY A 406 -16.54 -5.74 9.05
CA GLY A 406 -15.78 -6.98 9.01
C GLY A 406 -14.28 -6.80 8.77
N GLU A 407 -13.79 -5.55 8.67
CA GLU A 407 -12.36 -5.23 8.57
C GLU A 407 -11.79 -4.86 9.93
N ASN A 408 -10.55 -5.31 10.21
CA ASN A 408 -9.83 -4.90 11.43
C ASN A 408 -9.61 -3.38 11.47
N TYR A 409 -9.37 -2.76 10.31
CA TYR A 409 -9.22 -1.33 10.17
C TYR A 409 -9.72 -0.85 8.80
N TYR A 410 -10.87 -0.17 8.80
CA TYR A 410 -11.47 0.43 7.62
C TYR A 410 -10.84 1.79 7.32
N SER A 411 -10.06 1.88 6.24
CA SER A 411 -9.36 3.11 5.83
C SER A 411 -10.30 4.07 5.09
N ILE A 412 -10.57 5.24 5.68
CA ILE A 412 -11.39 6.28 5.03
C ILE A 412 -10.72 6.77 3.75
N PHE A 413 -9.41 7.01 3.79
CA PHE A 413 -8.66 7.43 2.61
C PHE A 413 -8.79 6.43 1.45
N SER A 414 -8.66 5.13 1.71
CA SER A 414 -8.82 4.11 0.67
C SER A 414 -10.25 4.09 0.10
N ALA A 415 -11.26 4.31 0.95
CA ALA A 415 -12.66 4.46 0.53
C ALA A 415 -12.88 5.70 -0.36
N VAL A 416 -12.27 6.85 -0.03
CA VAL A 416 -12.33 8.08 -0.84
C VAL A 416 -11.73 7.84 -2.22
N ILE A 417 -10.52 7.27 -2.30
CA ILE A 417 -9.89 6.97 -3.60
C ILE A 417 -10.78 6.04 -4.42
N ASN A 418 -11.32 4.98 -3.81
CA ASN A 418 -12.23 4.06 -4.49
C ASN A 418 -13.48 4.75 -5.05
N GLN A 419 -14.12 5.63 -4.28
CA GLN A 419 -15.31 6.36 -4.73
C GLN A 419 -14.99 7.34 -5.86
N LEU A 420 -13.88 8.08 -5.76
CA LEU A 420 -13.42 9.00 -6.80
C LEU A 420 -13.13 8.26 -8.11
N MET A 421 -12.42 7.13 -8.06
CA MET A 421 -12.14 6.32 -9.24
C MET A 421 -13.40 5.74 -9.90
N ASN A 422 -14.49 5.61 -9.15
CA ASN A 422 -15.80 5.15 -9.63
C ASN A 422 -16.77 6.31 -9.93
N ASN A 423 -16.31 7.58 -9.97
CA ASN A 423 -17.14 8.78 -10.14
C ASN A 423 -18.37 8.82 -9.18
N THR A 424 -18.22 8.25 -7.99
CA THR A 424 -19.27 8.23 -6.98
C THR A 424 -19.01 9.32 -5.96
N ASP A 425 -20.05 10.06 -5.57
CA ASP A 425 -19.92 11.12 -4.57
C ASP A 425 -19.63 10.57 -3.16
N LEU A 426 -19.05 11.43 -2.31
CA LEU A 426 -18.58 11.05 -0.96
C LEU A 426 -19.69 11.17 0.09
N THR A 427 -20.94 11.43 -0.30
CA THR A 427 -22.04 11.77 0.63
C THR A 427 -22.31 10.67 1.63
N ASN A 428 -22.32 9.41 1.17
CA ASN A 428 -22.53 8.25 2.05
C ASN A 428 -21.39 8.08 3.06
N LEU A 429 -20.16 8.41 2.68
CA LEU A 429 -19.00 8.32 3.55
C LEU A 429 -19.03 9.43 4.62
N ILE A 430 -19.34 10.66 4.20
CA ILE A 430 -19.56 11.81 5.11
C ILE A 430 -20.66 11.49 6.12
N TYR A 431 -21.84 11.06 5.65
CA TYR A 431 -22.95 10.68 6.51
C TYR A 431 -22.54 9.60 7.52
N THR A 432 -21.84 8.55 7.06
CA THR A 432 -21.39 7.46 7.95
C THR A 432 -20.44 7.98 9.02
N MET A 433 -19.47 8.82 8.65
CA MET A 433 -18.50 9.37 9.60
C MET A 433 -19.16 10.30 10.63
N GLU A 434 -20.08 11.17 10.20
CA GLU A 434 -20.83 12.04 11.10
C GLU A 434 -21.75 11.25 12.03
N LEU A 435 -22.48 10.26 11.50
CA LEU A 435 -23.35 9.41 12.30
C LEU A 435 -22.57 8.68 13.39
N LEU A 436 -21.47 8.02 13.05
CA LEU A 436 -20.64 7.28 14.02
C LEU A 436 -20.05 8.20 15.08
N LYS A 437 -19.72 9.45 14.73
CA LYS A 437 -19.24 10.45 15.69
C LYS A 437 -20.37 10.95 16.59
N VAL A 438 -21.56 11.22 16.03
CA VAL A 438 -22.78 11.54 16.79
C VAL A 438 -23.16 10.42 17.74
N THR A 439 -23.05 9.16 17.35
CA THR A 439 -23.37 8.01 18.21
C THR A 439 -22.24 7.62 19.17
N LYS A 440 -21.13 8.36 19.18
CA LYS A 440 -19.94 8.10 20.02
C LYS A 440 -19.42 6.66 19.86
N THR A 441 -19.43 6.14 18.63
CA THR A 441 -18.98 4.78 18.34
C THR A 441 -17.48 4.66 18.59
N GLN A 442 -17.08 3.61 19.33
CA GLN A 442 -15.68 3.34 19.62
C GLN A 442 -14.87 2.98 18.35
N GLY A 443 -13.56 3.18 18.40
CA GLY A 443 -12.65 2.80 17.31
C GLY A 443 -12.59 3.79 16.14
N CYS A 444 -13.33 4.90 16.18
CA CYS A 444 -13.25 5.98 15.21
C CYS A 444 -11.96 6.78 15.38
N ARG A 445 -11.09 6.78 14.37
CA ARG A 445 -9.82 7.52 14.33
C ARG A 445 -9.91 8.66 13.31
N TYR A 446 -10.75 9.65 13.59
CA TYR A 446 -10.90 10.87 12.80
C TYR A 446 -11.59 11.97 13.60
N SER A 447 -11.38 13.24 13.21
CA SER A 447 -12.02 14.42 13.81
C SER A 447 -12.97 15.11 12.83
N THR A 448 -13.64 16.18 13.27
CA THR A 448 -14.52 16.96 12.38
C THR A 448 -13.73 17.71 11.32
N PHE A 449 -12.46 18.02 11.58
CA PHE A 449 -11.52 18.52 10.58
C PHE A 449 -11.34 17.54 9.40
N ASN A 450 -11.24 16.23 9.67
CA ASN A 450 -11.18 15.23 8.60
C ASN A 450 -12.50 15.13 7.83
N ILE A 451 -13.65 15.22 8.52
CA ILE A 451 -14.97 15.27 7.88
C ILE A 451 -15.08 16.48 6.96
N MET A 452 -14.63 17.66 7.40
CA MET A 452 -14.60 18.88 6.59
C MET A 452 -13.71 18.73 5.36
N SER A 453 -12.58 18.02 5.48
CA SER A 453 -11.76 17.66 4.31
C SER A 453 -12.59 16.88 3.28
N LEU A 454 -13.36 15.87 3.71
CA LEU A 454 -14.25 15.12 2.80
C LEU A 454 -15.35 15.97 2.20
N ILE A 455 -15.99 16.84 3.00
CA ILE A 455 -17.07 17.74 2.52
C ILE A 455 -16.54 18.66 1.42
N CYS A 456 -15.37 19.28 1.61
CA CYS A 456 -14.75 20.13 0.60
C CYS A 456 -14.33 19.34 -0.66
N MET A 457 -13.79 18.13 -0.51
CA MET A 457 -13.51 17.25 -1.67
C MET A 457 -14.80 16.90 -2.43
N ASN A 458 -15.88 16.59 -1.72
CA ASN A 458 -17.17 16.23 -2.31
C ASN A 458 -17.83 17.43 -3.01
N ALA A 459 -17.71 18.63 -2.43
CA ALA A 459 -18.13 19.88 -3.06
C ALA A 459 -17.41 20.11 -4.39
N ARG A 460 -16.08 19.92 -4.42
CA ARG A 460 -15.31 20.01 -5.67
C ARG A 460 -15.80 18.97 -6.69
N LEU A 461 -16.00 17.72 -6.26
CA LEU A 461 -16.51 16.65 -7.12
C LEU A 461 -17.88 16.99 -7.73
N ILE A 462 -18.82 17.48 -6.91
CA ILE A 462 -20.15 17.90 -7.39
C ILE A 462 -20.03 19.02 -8.41
N ASN A 463 -19.22 20.04 -8.14
CA ASN A 463 -19.04 21.16 -9.07
C ASN A 463 -18.44 20.69 -10.41
N GLU A 464 -17.44 19.82 -10.40
CA GLU A 464 -16.83 19.28 -11.62
C GLU A 464 -17.81 18.39 -12.42
N ILE A 465 -18.60 17.54 -11.74
CA ILE A 465 -19.69 16.77 -12.39
C ILE A 465 -20.70 17.71 -13.03
N SER A 466 -21.08 18.77 -12.32
CA SER A 466 -22.06 19.74 -12.79
C SER A 466 -21.57 20.49 -14.03
N LYS A 467 -20.32 20.96 -14.05
CA LYS A 467 -19.70 21.62 -15.22
C LYS A 467 -19.79 20.76 -16.48
N LEU A 468 -19.59 19.46 -16.37
CA LEU A 468 -19.68 18.52 -17.49
C LEU A 468 -21.11 18.33 -18.02
N LYS A 469 -22.13 18.50 -17.17
CA LYS A 469 -23.53 18.32 -17.58
C LYS A 469 -24.05 19.48 -18.44
N GLY A 470 -23.40 20.65 -18.43
CA GLY A 470 -23.72 21.79 -19.28
C GLY A 470 -25.12 22.36 -19.04
N GLY A 471 -25.23 23.48 -18.32
CA GLY A 471 -26.51 24.16 -18.09
C GLY A 471 -26.31 25.58 -17.56
N SER A 472 -27.20 26.49 -17.93
CA SER A 472 -27.12 27.93 -17.59
C SER A 472 -27.49 28.26 -16.13
N ASN A 473 -28.06 27.32 -15.37
CA ASN A 473 -28.54 27.52 -14.00
C ASN A 473 -28.01 26.45 -13.02
N ILE A 474 -26.73 26.14 -13.10
CA ILE A 474 -26.11 25.17 -12.18
C ILE A 474 -25.71 25.91 -10.89
N MET A 475 -26.24 25.45 -9.75
CA MET A 475 -25.79 25.93 -8.45
C MET A 475 -24.47 25.24 -8.07
N GLU A 476 -23.43 26.03 -7.85
CA GLU A 476 -22.14 25.51 -7.36
C GLU A 476 -22.06 25.57 -5.83
N VAL A 477 -21.42 24.56 -5.26
CA VAL A 477 -21.06 24.57 -3.85
C VAL A 477 -19.84 25.47 -3.66
N ASN A 478 -20.05 26.62 -3.02
CA ASN A 478 -18.97 27.53 -2.63
C ASN A 478 -18.32 27.10 -1.30
N GLU A 479 -17.00 27.03 -1.28
CA GLU A 479 -16.20 26.56 -0.14
C GLU A 479 -16.24 27.50 1.07
N ASP A 480 -16.16 28.81 0.88
CA ASP A 480 -16.25 29.78 1.99
C ASP A 480 -17.61 29.67 2.70
N LYS A 481 -18.67 29.39 1.94
CA LYS A 481 -19.99 29.10 2.50
C LYS A 481 -20.00 27.80 3.31
N LEU A 482 -19.23 26.77 2.95
CA LEU A 482 -19.09 25.55 3.76
C LEU A 482 -18.47 25.86 5.13
N HIS A 483 -17.36 26.62 5.15
CA HIS A 483 -16.73 27.05 6.40
C HIS A 483 -17.67 27.91 7.25
N LYS A 484 -18.42 28.82 6.62
CA LYS A 484 -19.46 29.60 7.29
C LYS A 484 -20.54 28.71 7.90
N MET A 485 -21.02 27.70 7.18
CA MET A 485 -22.04 26.78 7.71
C MET A 485 -21.51 25.95 8.86
N ARG A 486 -20.26 25.48 8.81
CA ARG A 486 -19.59 24.86 9.97
C ARG A 486 -19.56 25.81 11.16
N GLY A 487 -19.14 27.05 10.97
CA GLY A 487 -19.13 28.07 12.04
C GLY A 487 -20.52 28.31 12.63
N CYS A 488 -21.56 28.32 11.78
CA CYS A 488 -22.95 28.39 12.24
C CYS A 488 -23.33 27.20 13.14
N GLY A 489 -22.95 25.97 12.76
CA GLY A 489 -23.17 24.77 13.59
C GLY A 489 -22.45 24.85 14.94
N VAL A 490 -21.18 25.28 14.95
CA VAL A 490 -20.41 25.53 16.19
C VAL A 490 -21.12 26.55 17.08
N GLY A 491 -21.60 27.66 16.51
CA GLY A 491 -22.32 28.67 17.27
C GLY A 491 -23.64 28.17 17.87
N ILE A 492 -24.30 27.18 17.28
CA ILE A 492 -25.47 26.52 17.88
C ILE A 492 -25.06 25.61 19.03
N ARG A 493 -23.99 24.82 18.84
CA ARG A 493 -23.42 23.95 19.89
C ARG A 493 -23.06 24.76 21.14
N GLU A 494 -22.28 25.83 20.97
CA GLU A 494 -21.87 26.74 22.06
C GLU A 494 -23.07 27.41 22.73
N GLY A 495 -24.08 27.80 21.96
CA GLY A 495 -25.32 28.38 22.49
C GLY A 495 -26.15 27.39 23.34
N TYR A 496 -26.11 26.10 23.03
CA TYR A 496 -26.73 25.07 23.87
C TYR A 496 -25.89 24.74 25.10
N ALA A 497 -24.56 24.70 24.98
CA ALA A 497 -23.66 24.48 26.11
C ALA A 497 -23.79 25.60 27.16
N SER A 498 -23.85 26.87 26.74
CA SER A 498 -24.05 28.02 27.64
C SER A 498 -25.38 28.00 28.40
N LYS A 499 -26.37 27.25 27.90
CA LYS A 499 -27.67 27.00 28.55
C LYS A 499 -27.72 25.63 29.24
N ALA A 500 -26.57 25.04 29.60
CA ALA A 500 -26.40 23.73 30.26
C ALA A 500 -27.14 22.57 29.57
N ASN A 501 -27.24 22.60 28.23
CA ASN A 501 -28.01 21.64 27.43
C ASN A 501 -27.15 20.97 26.34
N GLU A 502 -25.96 20.48 26.69
CA GLU A 502 -25.00 19.89 25.75
C GLU A 502 -25.59 18.73 24.92
N ASN A 503 -26.40 17.86 25.54
CA ASN A 503 -27.05 16.71 24.88
C ASN A 503 -28.05 17.12 23.78
N LYS A 504 -28.52 18.38 23.80
CA LYS A 504 -29.45 18.90 22.79
C LYS A 504 -28.79 19.06 21.42
N ALA A 505 -27.50 19.43 21.39
CA ALA A 505 -26.72 19.53 20.15
C ALA A 505 -26.59 18.16 19.46
N GLN A 506 -26.25 17.12 20.24
CA GLN A 506 -26.12 15.74 19.74
C GLN A 506 -27.44 15.19 19.20
N THR A 507 -28.55 15.42 19.92
CA THR A 507 -29.90 15.01 19.48
C THR A 507 -30.33 15.74 18.21
N LEU A 508 -30.05 17.05 18.12
CA LEU A 508 -30.31 17.85 16.94
C LEU A 508 -29.51 17.34 15.73
N ALA A 509 -28.22 17.07 15.92
CA ALA A 509 -27.34 16.55 14.88
C ALA A 509 -27.85 15.21 14.32
N TYR A 510 -28.26 14.27 15.19
CA TYR A 510 -28.83 13.00 14.76
C TYR A 510 -30.08 13.17 13.90
N ARG A 511 -31.02 14.03 14.31
CA ARG A 511 -32.25 14.30 13.56
C ARG A 511 -31.97 15.01 12.23
N MET A 512 -31.02 15.94 12.21
CA MET A 512 -30.58 16.63 11.00
C MET A 512 -29.91 15.66 10.02
N LEU A 513 -29.08 14.73 10.51
CA LEU A 513 -28.48 13.68 9.68
C LEU A 513 -29.52 12.77 9.03
N GLU A 514 -30.57 12.38 9.76
CA GLU A 514 -31.67 11.59 9.23
C GLU A 514 -32.48 12.34 8.17
N ALA A 515 -32.74 13.64 8.39
CA ALA A 515 -33.36 14.52 7.40
C ALA A 515 -32.51 14.64 6.13
N LEU A 516 -31.19 14.83 6.27
CA LEU A 516 -30.26 14.85 5.14
C LEU A 516 -30.27 13.50 4.41
N ARG A 517 -30.15 12.37 5.11
CA ARG A 517 -30.17 11.04 4.49
C ARG A 517 -31.42 10.79 3.66
N SER A 518 -32.58 11.19 4.18
CA SER A 518 -33.90 11.02 3.54
C SER A 518 -34.24 12.10 2.50
N ASN A 519 -33.36 13.08 2.25
CA ASN A 519 -33.63 14.26 1.41
C ASN A 519 -34.82 15.11 1.89
N ASN A 520 -35.14 15.10 3.18
CA ASN A 520 -36.24 15.88 3.73
C ASN A 520 -35.78 17.31 4.12
N ILE A 521 -35.76 18.22 3.13
CA ILE A 521 -35.34 19.61 3.31
C ILE A 521 -36.25 20.34 4.31
N GLU A 522 -37.56 20.13 4.23
CA GLU A 522 -38.54 20.76 5.13
C GLU A 522 -38.24 20.41 6.59
N GLN A 523 -38.08 19.11 6.88
CA GLN A 523 -37.73 18.66 8.23
C GLN A 523 -36.40 19.24 8.71
N PHE A 524 -35.38 19.33 7.85
CA PHE A 524 -34.11 19.96 8.20
C PHE A 524 -34.30 21.43 8.55
N MET A 525 -35.07 22.17 7.74
CA MET A 525 -35.36 23.59 7.93
C MET A 525 -36.17 23.84 9.21
N ASP A 526 -37.15 23.00 9.52
CA ASP A 526 -37.92 23.08 10.77
C ASP A 526 -37.01 22.89 11.99
N LEU A 527 -36.11 21.91 11.95
CA LEU A 527 -35.13 21.68 13.02
C LEU A 527 -34.18 22.89 13.16
N LEU A 528 -33.73 23.46 12.04
CA LEU A 528 -32.86 24.63 12.00
C LEU A 528 -33.57 25.87 12.58
N LEU A 529 -34.79 26.17 12.13
CA LEU A 529 -35.59 27.31 12.61
C LEU A 529 -35.82 27.22 14.11
N ASN A 530 -36.24 26.07 14.62
CA ASN A 530 -36.43 25.85 16.05
C ASN A 530 -35.16 26.06 16.87
N ALA A 531 -34.01 25.61 16.35
CA ALA A 531 -32.73 25.79 17.02
C ALA A 531 -32.32 27.27 17.09
N TYR A 532 -32.50 28.00 15.99
CA TYR A 532 -32.17 29.42 15.89
C TYR A 532 -33.13 30.30 16.71
N LEU A 533 -34.43 30.00 16.72
CA LEU A 533 -35.42 30.67 17.57
C LEU A 533 -35.10 30.49 19.06
N TYR A 534 -34.73 29.27 19.49
CA TYR A 534 -34.37 29.01 20.88
C TYR A 534 -33.12 29.80 21.36
N LEU A 535 -32.23 30.16 20.42
CA LEU A 535 -30.99 30.88 20.69
C LEU A 535 -31.04 32.36 20.29
N ASP A 536 -32.20 32.85 19.82
CA ASP A 536 -32.40 34.21 19.32
C ASP A 536 -31.38 34.61 18.23
N LYS A 537 -31.20 33.73 17.23
CA LYS A 537 -30.27 33.91 16.12
C LYS A 537 -30.99 33.98 14.77
N ILE A 538 -30.36 34.63 13.80
CA ILE A 538 -30.86 34.73 12.42
C ILE A 538 -30.41 33.52 11.60
N VAL A 539 -31.36 32.85 10.93
CA VAL A 539 -31.07 31.70 10.06
C VAL A 539 -30.18 32.09 8.88
N PRO A 540 -29.12 31.33 8.56
CA PRO A 540 -28.23 31.65 7.45
C PRO A 540 -28.94 31.59 6.09
N SER A 541 -28.86 32.66 5.31
CA SER A 541 -29.48 32.77 3.98
C SER A 541 -29.00 31.73 2.96
N VAL A 542 -27.86 31.08 3.22
CA VAL A 542 -27.34 29.96 2.42
C VAL A 542 -28.33 28.80 2.37
N PHE A 543 -29.01 28.48 3.49
CA PHE A 543 -30.02 27.42 3.54
C PHE A 543 -31.34 27.80 2.86
N ILE A 544 -31.62 29.10 2.70
CA ILE A 544 -32.79 29.58 1.96
C ILE A 544 -32.52 29.50 0.46
N SER A 545 -31.35 29.99 0.04
CA SER A 545 -30.97 30.04 -1.38
C SER A 545 -30.62 28.69 -1.99
N SER A 546 -30.30 27.67 -1.20
CA SER A 546 -29.89 26.34 -1.71
C SER A 546 -31.00 25.29 -1.78
N GLN A 547 -32.23 25.58 -1.33
CA GLN A 547 -33.32 24.59 -1.25
C GLN A 547 -33.71 23.99 -2.61
N THR A 548 -33.47 24.72 -3.70
CA THR A 548 -33.78 24.29 -5.06
C THR A 548 -32.82 23.22 -5.60
N ASP A 549 -31.65 23.03 -4.98
CA ASP A 549 -30.69 21.99 -5.34
C ASP A 549 -30.37 21.11 -4.12
N GLN A 550 -30.95 19.90 -4.11
CA GLN A 550 -30.80 18.95 -3.01
C GLN A 550 -29.35 18.57 -2.73
N LYS A 551 -28.49 18.49 -3.76
CA LYS A 551 -27.08 18.10 -3.58
C LYS A 551 -26.29 19.24 -2.94
N VAL A 552 -26.52 20.46 -3.39
CA VAL A 552 -25.88 21.66 -2.82
C VAL A 552 -26.36 21.89 -1.38
N PHE A 553 -27.67 21.82 -1.13
CA PHE A 553 -28.25 21.92 0.21
C PHE A 553 -27.62 20.90 1.16
N LYS A 554 -27.48 19.65 0.72
CA LYS A 554 -26.83 18.58 1.49
C LYS A 554 -25.41 18.92 1.90
N GLN A 555 -24.58 19.46 1.01
CA GLN A 555 -23.21 19.84 1.38
C GLN A 555 -23.16 20.88 2.49
N TYR A 556 -24.03 21.90 2.40
CA TYR A 556 -24.15 22.90 3.45
C TYR A 556 -24.71 22.33 4.75
N GLY A 557 -25.66 21.39 4.66
CA GLY A 557 -26.20 20.65 5.80
C GLY A 557 -25.15 19.83 6.52
N TYR A 558 -24.36 19.04 5.80
CA TYR A 558 -23.25 18.27 6.38
C TYR A 558 -22.20 19.19 7.01
N ALA A 559 -21.81 20.29 6.34
CA ALA A 559 -20.88 21.25 6.94
C ALA A 559 -21.40 21.83 8.27
N PHE A 560 -22.70 22.13 8.34
CA PHE A 560 -23.35 22.58 9.56
C PHE A 560 -23.34 21.51 10.66
N VAL A 561 -23.68 20.26 10.32
CA VAL A 561 -23.64 19.13 11.27
C VAL A 561 -22.22 18.90 11.78
N ALA A 562 -21.20 18.92 10.92
CA ALA A 562 -19.79 18.82 11.32
C ALA A 562 -19.40 19.86 12.38
N GLY A 563 -19.91 21.09 12.26
CA GLY A 563 -19.73 22.14 13.27
C GLY A 563 -20.47 21.84 14.58
N LEU A 564 -21.71 21.36 14.47
CA LEU A 564 -22.57 21.03 15.61
C LEU A 564 -22.00 19.89 16.47
N ILE A 565 -21.27 18.95 15.86
CA ILE A 565 -20.73 17.73 16.52
C ILE A 565 -19.24 17.83 16.84
N GLY A 566 -18.58 18.95 16.51
CA GLY A 566 -17.16 19.15 16.82
C GLY A 566 -16.88 19.21 18.31
N GLU A 567 -15.60 19.14 18.66
CA GLU A 567 -15.12 19.35 20.03
C GLU A 567 -14.61 20.80 20.21
N GLU A 568 -14.38 21.27 21.45
CA GLU A 568 -13.91 22.64 21.70
C GLU A 568 -12.52 22.91 21.09
N PHE A 569 -11.64 21.90 21.06
CA PHE A 569 -10.31 21.98 20.43
C PHE A 569 -10.35 22.25 18.91
N ASP A 570 -11.46 21.95 18.23
CA ASP A 570 -11.62 22.16 16.78
C ASP A 570 -11.91 23.64 16.41
N SER A 571 -12.04 24.53 17.41
CA SER A 571 -12.41 25.95 17.24
C SER A 571 -11.22 26.86 16.93
N GLU A 572 -10.01 26.55 17.43
CA GLU A 572 -8.82 27.38 17.23
C GLU A 572 -8.32 27.38 15.78
N GLU A 573 -8.55 26.31 15.01
CA GLU A 573 -8.24 26.30 13.57
C GLU A 573 -9.18 27.19 12.73
N SER A 574 -10.25 27.72 13.34
CA SER A 574 -11.34 28.43 12.65
C SER A 574 -11.25 29.97 12.65
N LYS A 575 -10.26 30.56 13.35
CA LYS A 575 -10.00 32.02 13.32
C LYS A 575 -8.92 32.38 12.32
#